data_AF-A0A3Q4GVR1-F1
#
_entry.id   AF-A0A3Q4GVR1-F1
#
_cell.length_a   1.000
_cell.length_b   1.000
_cell.length_c   1.000
_cell.angle_alpha   90.00
_cell.angle_beta   90.00
_cell.angle_gamma   90.00
#
_symmetry.space_group_name_H-M   'P 1'
#
loop_
_entity.id
_entity.type
_entity.pdbx_description
1 polymer ?
#
loop_
_entity_poly.entity_id
_entity_poly.type
_entity_poly.pdbx_seq_one_letter_code
_entity_poly.pdbx_strand_id
1 'polypeptide(L)'
;MANVPQIVKIGISLKMLPNNTAVHFKSDGTRFGQTRTIKLLTGSKYKIEVVVKPGAVEATSMSVGGVTFPLEQQSKDPQSVVYTGLYETEGVAHTKSGERQPVQISIQFTEAGMFETVWQVKYYNYNKRDHCQWGNSFNSIEYECKPNDTRTLMWVNKEMFV
;
A
#
# COMPACT_ATOMS: atom_id res chain seq x y z
N MET A 1 9.62 21.36 19.38
CA MET A 1 8.93 20.98 18.14
C MET A 1 9.85 20.03 17.40
N ALA A 2 9.46 18.78 17.21
CA ALA A 2 10.29 17.84 16.47
C ALA A 2 10.43 18.29 15.00
N ASN A 3 11.66 18.19 14.50
CA ASN A 3 12.01 18.49 13.12
C ASN A 3 11.48 17.35 12.24
N VAL A 4 10.25 17.50 11.74
CA VAL A 4 9.69 16.60 10.75
C VAL A 4 10.57 16.68 9.49
N PRO A 5 11.08 15.55 8.99
CA PRO A 5 11.91 15.53 7.79
C PRO A 5 11.19 16.16 6.60
N GLN A 6 11.95 16.89 5.77
CA GLN A 6 11.41 17.46 4.53
C GLN A 6 11.04 16.39 3.50
N ILE A 7 11.68 15.22 3.57
CA ILE A 7 11.42 14.09 2.69
C ILE A 7 11.17 12.86 3.56
N VAL A 8 10.06 12.18 3.28
CA VAL A 8 9.68 10.90 3.86
C VAL A 8 9.59 9.89 2.73
N LYS A 9 10.29 8.77 2.84
CA LYS A 9 10.16 7.64 1.91
C LYS A 9 9.31 6.56 2.54
N ILE A 10 8.35 6.04 1.77
CA ILE A 10 7.40 5.03 2.22
C ILE A 10 7.45 3.87 1.22
N GLY A 11 7.89 2.69 1.67
CA GLY A 11 7.79 1.45 0.91
C GLY A 11 6.63 0.62 1.43
N ILE A 12 5.76 0.14 0.54
CA ILE A 12 4.61 -0.71 0.91
C ILE A 12 4.69 -2.03 0.15
N SER A 13 4.76 -3.15 0.87
CA SER A 13 4.73 -4.50 0.32
C SER A 13 3.52 -5.29 0.82
N LEU A 14 3.11 -6.31 0.06
CA LEU A 14 1.99 -7.18 0.42
C LEU A 14 2.37 -8.65 0.26
N LYS A 15 1.97 -9.48 1.24
CA LYS A 15 1.99 -10.94 1.14
C LYS A 15 0.63 -11.50 1.53
N MET A 16 0.15 -12.49 0.79
CA MET A 16 -1.10 -13.16 1.11
C MET A 16 -0.89 -14.19 2.23
N LEU A 17 -1.78 -14.17 3.22
CA LEU A 17 -1.78 -15.09 4.36
C LEU A 17 -2.66 -16.32 4.08
N PRO A 18 -2.44 -17.45 4.79
CA PRO A 18 -1.46 -17.65 5.88
C PRO A 18 -0.03 -17.95 5.41
N ASN A 19 0.16 -18.30 4.15
CA ASN A 19 1.41 -18.89 3.66
C ASN A 19 2.48 -17.86 3.23
N ASN A 20 2.22 -16.56 3.43
CA ASN A 20 3.08 -15.46 2.95
C ASN A 20 3.37 -15.55 1.44
N THR A 21 2.38 -15.94 0.64
CA THR A 21 2.53 -16.05 -0.81
C THR A 21 2.60 -14.69 -1.48
N ALA A 22 3.25 -14.63 -2.64
CA ALA A 22 3.42 -13.40 -3.39
C ALA A 22 2.07 -12.82 -3.84
N VAL A 23 1.95 -11.50 -3.74
CA VAL A 23 0.97 -10.75 -4.52
C VAL A 23 1.53 -10.53 -5.92
N HIS A 24 0.68 -10.37 -6.92
CA HIS A 24 1.09 -10.15 -8.29
C HIS A 24 0.51 -8.86 -8.84
N PHE A 25 1.20 -8.30 -9.82
CA PHE A 25 0.70 -7.16 -10.59
C PHE A 25 0.87 -7.40 -12.09
N LYS A 26 0.15 -6.61 -12.88
CA LYS A 26 0.34 -6.56 -14.33
C LYS A 26 0.62 -5.14 -14.79
N SER A 27 1.47 -4.99 -15.80
CA SER A 27 1.61 -3.74 -16.53
C SER A 27 0.46 -3.62 -17.53
N ASP A 28 -0.37 -2.59 -17.38
CA ASP A 28 -1.50 -2.31 -18.27
C ASP A 28 -1.21 -1.19 -19.27
N GLY A 29 -0.07 -0.49 -19.15
CA GLY A 29 0.27 0.64 -20.03
C GLY A 29 -0.74 1.77 -19.88
N THR A 30 -1.13 2.43 -20.98
CA THR A 30 -2.08 3.55 -20.94
C THR A 30 -3.56 3.12 -21.03
N ARG A 31 -3.85 1.81 -20.89
CA ARG A 31 -5.20 1.28 -21.10
C ARG A 31 -6.20 1.70 -20.01
N PHE A 32 -5.73 1.94 -18.80
CA PHE A 32 -6.55 2.32 -17.65
C PHE A 32 -5.99 3.58 -16.98
N GLY A 33 -6.60 4.01 -15.88
CA GLY A 33 -6.19 5.22 -15.15
C GLY A 33 -4.77 5.16 -14.61
N GLN A 34 -4.23 3.96 -14.38
CA GLN A 34 -2.82 3.75 -14.01
C GLN A 34 -2.15 2.67 -14.85
N THR A 35 -0.82 2.74 -14.90
CA THR A 35 0.01 1.88 -15.76
C THR A 35 0.19 0.47 -15.25
N ARG A 36 -0.17 0.22 -13.98
CA ARG A 36 -0.04 -1.09 -13.32
C ARG A 36 -1.30 -1.41 -12.55
N THR A 37 -1.63 -2.68 -12.46
CA THR A 37 -2.75 -3.18 -11.64
C THR A 37 -2.24 -4.20 -10.64
N ILE A 38 -2.49 -3.95 -9.35
CA ILE A 38 -2.30 -4.93 -8.28
C ILE A 38 -3.46 -5.93 -8.30
N LYS A 39 -3.17 -7.22 -8.16
CA LYS A 39 -4.16 -8.28 -8.19
C LYS A 39 -4.35 -8.84 -6.80
N LEU A 40 -5.58 -8.76 -6.30
CA LEU A 40 -5.95 -9.29 -4.98
C LEU A 40 -7.11 -10.28 -5.14
N LEU A 41 -7.23 -11.20 -4.20
CA LEU A 41 -8.37 -12.10 -4.06
C LEU A 41 -9.34 -11.50 -3.05
N THR A 42 -10.64 -11.66 -3.31
CA THR A 42 -11.70 -11.36 -2.34
C THR A 42 -11.74 -12.40 -1.24
N GLY A 43 -12.20 -12.04 -0.03
CA GLY A 43 -12.33 -12.97 1.09
C GLY A 43 -10.99 -13.54 1.58
N SER A 44 -9.91 -12.80 1.37
CA SER A 44 -8.53 -13.17 1.69
C SER A 44 -7.88 -12.16 2.63
N LYS A 45 -6.85 -12.60 3.35
CA LYS A 45 -6.06 -11.76 4.27
C LYS A 45 -4.67 -11.48 3.68
N TYR A 46 -4.20 -10.26 3.87
CA TYR A 46 -2.92 -9.79 3.40
C TYR A 46 -2.14 -9.20 4.57
N LYS A 47 -0.91 -9.68 4.75
CA LYS A 47 0.08 -8.98 5.58
C LYS A 47 0.66 -7.85 4.74
N ILE A 48 0.47 -6.63 5.20
CA ILE A 48 1.10 -5.44 4.64
C ILE A 48 2.32 -5.12 5.49
N GLU A 49 3.43 -4.81 4.84
CA GLU A 49 4.61 -4.27 5.50
C GLU A 49 4.85 -2.86 4.96
N VAL A 50 5.04 -1.91 5.89
CA VAL A 50 5.28 -0.50 5.58
C VAL A 50 6.66 -0.14 6.14
N VAL A 51 7.56 0.24 5.25
CA VAL A 51 8.91 0.72 5.58
C VAL A 51 8.93 2.24 5.44
N VAL A 52 9.19 2.94 6.53
CA VAL A 52 9.23 4.41 6.57
C VAL A 52 10.66 4.88 6.81
N LYS A 53 11.10 5.88 6.05
CA LYS A 53 12.42 6.53 6.21
C LYS A 53 12.27 8.06 6.21
N PRO A 54 12.97 8.80 7.07
CA PRO A 54 13.89 8.32 8.11
C PRO A 54 13.12 7.74 9.32
N GLY A 55 13.84 7.03 10.20
CA GLY A 55 13.22 6.29 11.32
C GLY A 55 12.61 7.16 12.43
N ALA A 56 12.75 8.48 12.34
CA ALA A 56 12.07 9.41 13.25
C ALA A 56 10.58 9.61 12.90
N VAL A 57 10.13 9.18 11.72
CA VAL A 57 8.75 9.38 11.25
C VAL A 57 7.88 8.21 11.67
N GLU A 58 6.86 8.49 12.47
CA GLU A 58 6.02 7.47 13.08
C GLU A 58 4.66 7.34 12.40
N ALA A 59 4.38 6.15 11.87
CA ALA A 59 3.08 5.77 11.30
C ALA A 59 2.23 5.05 12.34
N THR A 60 0.91 5.26 12.31
CA THR A 60 -0.02 4.72 13.32
C THR A 60 -1.04 3.75 12.73
N SER A 61 -1.65 4.11 11.60
CA SER A 61 -2.66 3.31 10.94
C SER A 61 -2.59 3.46 9.43
N MET A 62 -3.15 2.48 8.73
CA MET A 62 -3.31 2.49 7.28
C MET A 62 -4.76 2.20 6.92
N SER A 63 -5.25 2.83 5.86
CA SER A 63 -6.54 2.51 5.24
C SER A 63 -6.33 2.01 3.81
N VAL A 64 -7.04 0.94 3.46
CA VAL A 64 -7.06 0.39 2.10
C VAL A 64 -8.52 0.24 1.66
N GLY A 65 -8.96 1.08 0.72
CA GLY A 65 -10.32 1.05 0.20
C GLY A 65 -11.40 1.29 1.26
N GLY A 66 -11.10 2.09 2.29
CA GLY A 66 -12.00 2.37 3.41
C GLY A 66 -11.90 1.40 4.59
N VAL A 67 -11.11 0.33 4.48
CA VAL A 67 -10.81 -0.57 5.61
C VAL A 67 -9.58 -0.04 6.32
N THR A 68 -9.75 0.44 7.55
CA THR A 68 -8.67 0.98 8.38
C THR A 68 -8.21 -0.03 9.42
N PHE A 69 -6.90 -0.20 9.55
CA PHE A 69 -6.27 -1.12 10.50
C PHE A 69 -5.01 -0.48 11.13
N PRO A 70 -4.65 -0.89 12.37
CA PRO A 70 -3.45 -0.39 13.02
C PRO A 70 -2.17 -0.90 12.33
N LEU A 71 -1.10 -0.11 12.42
CA LEU A 71 0.24 -0.51 12.03
C LEU A 71 1.05 -0.84 13.28
N GLU A 72 1.51 -2.09 13.39
CA GLU A 72 2.32 -2.58 14.50
C GLU A 72 3.80 -2.48 14.16
N GLN A 73 4.55 -1.70 14.94
CA GLN A 73 5.99 -1.55 14.76
C GLN A 73 6.72 -2.87 14.99
N GLN A 74 7.50 -3.30 14.01
CA GLN A 74 8.32 -4.52 14.06
C GLN A 74 9.78 -4.20 14.41
N SER A 75 10.32 -3.13 13.84
CA SER A 75 11.69 -2.68 14.10
C SER A 75 11.82 -1.17 13.88
N LYS A 76 12.81 -0.55 14.55
CA LYS A 76 13.11 0.87 14.45
C LYS A 76 14.60 1.11 14.66
N ASP A 77 15.21 1.85 13.74
CA ASP A 77 16.55 2.40 13.86
C ASP A 77 16.53 3.87 13.36
N PRO A 78 17.63 4.64 13.45
CA PRO A 78 17.62 6.03 12.98
C PRO A 78 17.33 6.20 11.48
N GLN A 79 17.63 5.21 10.65
CA GLN A 79 17.43 5.24 9.19
C GLN A 79 16.03 4.83 8.78
N SER A 80 15.38 3.91 9.50
CA SER A 80 14.07 3.40 9.12
C SER A 80 13.24 2.84 10.28
N VAL A 81 11.92 2.83 10.08
CA VAL A 81 10.97 2.06 10.90
C VAL A 81 10.21 1.10 10.00
N VAL A 82 10.01 -0.13 10.46
CA VAL A 82 9.22 -1.15 9.76
C VAL A 82 7.97 -1.43 10.58
N TYR A 83 6.82 -1.37 9.92
CA TYR A 83 5.52 -1.70 10.47
C TYR A 83 4.87 -2.84 9.72
N THR A 84 3.98 -3.57 10.39
CA THR A 84 3.07 -4.52 9.73
C THR A 84 1.63 -4.21 10.05
N GLY A 85 0.75 -4.43 9.08
CA GLY A 85 -0.70 -4.36 9.24
C GLY A 85 -1.39 -5.55 8.58
N LEU A 86 -2.63 -5.80 8.99
CA LEU A 86 -3.46 -6.86 8.41
C LEU A 86 -4.61 -6.23 7.63
N TYR A 87 -4.60 -6.47 6.32
CA TYR A 87 -5.68 -6.06 5.43
C TYR A 87 -6.53 -7.25 5.04
N GLU A 88 -7.83 -7.15 5.29
CA GLU A 88 -8.81 -8.18 4.98
C GLU A 88 -9.75 -7.71 3.87
N THR A 89 -9.99 -8.60 2.91
CA THR A 89 -10.89 -8.34 1.77
C THR A 89 -12.22 -9.07 1.92
N GLU A 90 -12.59 -9.41 3.16
CA GLU A 90 -13.92 -9.94 3.46
C GLU A 90 -14.99 -8.90 3.13
N GLY A 91 -16.08 -9.33 2.48
CA GLY A 91 -17.12 -8.43 2.00
C GLY A 91 -16.76 -7.59 0.75
N VAL A 92 -15.51 -7.57 0.30
CA VAL A 92 -15.12 -6.87 -0.94
C VAL A 92 -15.63 -7.63 -2.17
N ALA A 93 -16.40 -6.94 -3.01
CA ALA A 93 -16.91 -7.50 -4.26
C ALA A 93 -15.79 -7.70 -5.30
N HIS A 94 -15.87 -8.79 -6.07
CA HIS A 94 -14.92 -9.03 -7.15
C HIS A 94 -15.14 -8.02 -8.29
N THR A 95 -14.05 -7.65 -8.96
CA THR A 95 -14.08 -6.72 -10.10
C THR A 95 -14.45 -7.48 -11.38
N LYS A 96 -15.38 -6.93 -12.18
CA LYS A 96 -15.81 -7.56 -13.44
C LYS A 96 -14.67 -7.67 -14.45
N SER A 97 -14.86 -8.49 -15.48
CA SER A 97 -13.90 -8.58 -16.60
C SER A 97 -13.76 -7.22 -17.29
N GLY A 98 -12.56 -6.89 -17.77
CA GLY A 98 -12.28 -5.59 -18.40
C GLY A 98 -12.10 -4.42 -17.43
N GLU A 99 -12.62 -4.50 -16.20
CA GLU A 99 -12.62 -3.39 -15.24
C GLU A 99 -11.43 -3.43 -14.26
N ARG A 100 -11.13 -2.25 -13.70
CA ARG A 100 -10.19 -2.00 -12.60
C ARG A 100 -10.84 -1.07 -11.58
N GLN A 101 -10.54 -1.28 -10.31
CA GLN A 101 -11.04 -0.46 -9.23
C GLN A 101 -9.95 0.50 -8.76
N PRO A 102 -10.21 1.81 -8.71
CA PRO A 102 -9.38 2.74 -7.96
C PRO A 102 -9.62 2.52 -6.46
N VAL A 103 -8.56 2.19 -5.73
CA VAL A 103 -8.59 1.93 -4.29
C VAL A 103 -7.81 3.02 -3.59
N GLN A 104 -8.51 3.82 -2.77
CA GLN A 104 -7.86 4.84 -1.94
C GLN A 104 -6.97 4.17 -0.90
N ILE A 105 -5.76 4.69 -0.76
CA ILE A 105 -4.78 4.26 0.22
C ILE A 105 -4.42 5.47 1.06
N SER A 106 -4.43 5.31 2.38
CA SER A 106 -3.92 6.35 3.28
C SER A 106 -3.12 5.77 4.44
N ILE A 107 -2.13 6.52 4.92
CA ILE A 107 -1.37 6.21 6.13
C ILE A 107 -1.35 7.44 7.02
N GLN A 108 -1.72 7.26 8.28
CA GLN A 108 -1.68 8.32 9.29
C GLN A 108 -0.30 8.35 9.95
N PHE A 109 0.32 9.54 10.00
CA PHE A 109 1.53 9.79 10.75
C PHE A 109 1.27 10.72 11.93
N THR A 110 2.01 10.55 13.02
CA THR A 110 1.82 11.34 14.25
C THR A 110 2.11 12.82 14.03
N GLU A 111 3.22 13.14 13.37
CA GLU A 111 3.68 14.54 13.22
C GLU A 111 3.80 15.00 11.77
N ALA A 112 3.66 14.09 10.81
CA ALA A 112 3.94 14.37 9.39
C ALA A 112 2.68 14.42 8.52
N GLY A 113 1.50 14.36 9.13
CA GLY A 113 0.20 14.41 8.46
C GLY A 113 -0.22 13.06 7.88
N MET A 114 -1.12 13.11 6.89
CA MET A 114 -1.59 11.92 6.17
C MET A 114 -0.82 11.74 4.87
N PHE A 115 -0.44 10.51 4.54
CA PHE A 115 -0.08 10.12 3.18
C PHE A 115 -1.33 9.62 2.48
N GLU A 116 -1.56 10.02 1.23
CA GLU A 116 -2.68 9.54 0.41
C GLU A 116 -2.22 9.21 -1.01
N THR A 117 -2.72 8.10 -1.55
CA THR A 117 -2.57 7.72 -2.96
C THR A 117 -3.74 6.85 -3.41
N VAL A 118 -3.82 6.57 -4.70
CA VAL A 118 -4.79 5.63 -5.27
C VAL A 118 -4.02 4.48 -5.88
N TRP A 119 -4.41 3.24 -5.56
CA TRP A 119 -3.94 2.07 -6.27
C TRP A 119 -4.98 1.60 -7.27
N GLN A 120 -4.53 1.24 -8.46
CA GLN A 120 -5.36 0.49 -9.39
C GLN A 120 -5.33 -1.00 -9.03
N VAL A 121 -6.49 -1.54 -8.63
CA VAL A 121 -6.62 -2.93 -8.15
C VAL A 121 -7.60 -3.71 -9.03
N LYS A 122 -7.37 -5.01 -9.15
CA LYS A 122 -8.37 -5.96 -9.62
C LYS A 122 -8.60 -7.03 -8.58
N TYR A 123 -9.82 -7.09 -8.05
CA TYR A 123 -10.25 -8.12 -7.13
C TYR A 123 -10.76 -9.34 -7.90
N TYR A 124 -10.12 -10.48 -7.69
CA TYR A 124 -10.49 -11.76 -8.25
C TYR A 124 -11.27 -12.57 -7.21
N ASN A 125 -12.27 -13.32 -7.66
CA ASN A 125 -12.86 -14.36 -6.81
C ASN A 125 -11.81 -15.45 -6.54
N TYR A 126 -11.85 -16.09 -5.37
CA TYR A 126 -10.99 -17.21 -5.01
C TYR A 126 -10.97 -18.34 -6.06
N ASN A 127 -12.09 -18.59 -6.74
CA ASN A 127 -12.18 -19.57 -7.83
C ASN A 127 -11.33 -19.22 -9.07
N LYS A 128 -10.78 -18.00 -9.13
CA LYS A 128 -9.88 -17.51 -10.18
C LYS A 128 -8.47 -17.21 -9.65
N ARG A 129 -8.06 -17.83 -8.55
CA ARG A 129 -6.74 -17.65 -7.92
C ARG A 129 -5.57 -17.82 -8.89
N ASP A 130 -5.62 -18.78 -9.80
CA ASP A 130 -4.55 -19.01 -10.78
C ASP A 130 -4.35 -17.78 -11.67
N HIS A 131 -5.44 -17.15 -12.14
CA HIS A 131 -5.38 -15.93 -12.94
C HIS A 131 -4.95 -14.70 -12.12
N CYS A 132 -5.26 -14.69 -10.82
CA CYS A 132 -4.78 -13.66 -9.90
C CYS A 132 -3.25 -13.68 -9.79
N GLN A 133 -2.61 -14.84 -9.98
CA GLN A 133 -1.16 -15.02 -9.88
C GLN A 133 -0.40 -14.79 -11.20
N TRP A 134 -1.10 -14.59 -12.32
CA TRP A 134 -0.41 -14.30 -13.59
C TRP A 134 0.26 -12.93 -13.57
N GLY A 135 1.41 -12.80 -14.21
CA GLY A 135 2.14 -11.54 -14.34
C GLY A 135 3.38 -11.50 -13.45
N ASN A 136 3.76 -10.30 -13.02
CA ASN A 136 4.98 -10.10 -12.24
C ASN A 136 4.66 -10.22 -10.75
N SER A 137 5.59 -10.78 -9.98
CA SER A 137 5.52 -10.71 -8.52
C SER A 137 5.60 -9.26 -8.07
N PHE A 138 4.72 -8.87 -7.16
CA PHE A 138 4.71 -7.58 -6.52
C PHE A 138 5.67 -7.61 -5.33
N ASN A 139 6.75 -6.83 -5.40
CA ASN A 139 7.67 -6.69 -4.29
C ASN A 139 7.22 -5.53 -3.40
N SER A 140 7.26 -4.31 -3.91
CA SER A 140 6.78 -3.13 -3.20
C SER A 140 6.42 -1.99 -4.14
N ILE A 141 5.69 -1.00 -3.62
CA ILE A 141 5.64 0.34 -4.20
C ILE A 141 6.35 1.29 -3.25
N GLU A 142 7.28 2.07 -3.77
CA GLU A 142 8.01 3.08 -3.04
C GLU A 142 7.52 4.48 -3.44
N TYR A 143 7.31 5.29 -2.40
CA TYR A 143 6.89 6.68 -2.50
C TYR A 143 7.97 7.58 -1.91
N GLU A 144 8.23 8.70 -2.59
CA GLU A 144 8.95 9.83 -2.00
C GLU A 144 7.96 10.97 -1.78
N CYS A 145 7.81 11.36 -0.52
CA CYS A 145 6.77 12.26 -0.06
C CYS A 145 7.36 13.48 0.65
N LYS A 146 6.68 14.61 0.56
CA LYS A 146 7.02 15.84 1.30
C LYS A 146 5.82 16.27 2.17
N PRO A 147 5.95 16.29 3.50
CA PRO A 147 4.93 16.87 4.37
C PRO A 147 4.67 18.33 4.00
N ASN A 148 3.40 18.74 3.98
CA ASN A 148 3.01 20.12 3.73
C ASN A 148 3.33 21.02 4.94
N ASP A 149 3.24 22.33 4.73
CA ASP A 149 3.62 23.32 5.76
C ASP A 149 2.76 23.22 7.03
N THR A 150 1.49 22.82 6.89
CA THR A 150 0.56 22.62 8.00
C THR A 150 0.68 21.25 8.68
N ARG A 151 1.52 20.35 8.16
CA ARG A 151 1.71 18.96 8.62
C ARG A 151 0.39 18.16 8.70
N THR A 152 -0.52 18.42 7.77
CA THR A 152 -1.82 17.74 7.67
C THR A 152 -1.82 16.70 6.55
N LEU A 153 -1.02 16.89 5.51
CA LEU A 153 -0.96 16.03 4.32
C LEU A 153 0.46 15.97 3.78
N MET A 154 0.81 14.87 3.11
CA MET A 154 2.04 14.74 2.35
C MET A 154 1.77 14.79 0.85
N TRP A 155 2.61 15.52 0.11
CA TRP A 155 2.63 15.48 -1.34
C TRP A 155 3.52 14.34 -1.84
N VAL A 156 2.99 13.54 -2.78
CA VAL A 156 3.74 12.47 -3.44
C VAL A 156 4.51 13.06 -4.62
N ASN A 157 5.84 13.05 -4.53
CA ASN A 157 6.71 13.55 -5.60
C ASN A 157 7.10 12.45 -6.59
N LYS A 158 7.21 11.21 -6.12
CA LYS A 158 7.65 10.06 -6.91
C LYS A 158 6.96 8.79 -6.44
N GLU A 159 6.58 7.95 -7.40
CA GLU A 159 6.11 6.58 -7.20
C GLU A 159 6.97 5.62 -8.03
N MET A 160 7.37 4.50 -7.45
CA MET A 160 8.12 3.45 -8.14
C MET A 160 7.63 2.07 -7.72
N PHE A 161 7.29 1.22 -8.70
CA PHE A 161 7.09 -0.21 -8.47
C PHE A 161 8.44 -0.91 -8.57
N VAL A 162 8.81 -1.65 -7.52
CA VAL A 162 10.05 -2.43 -7.43
C VAL A 162 9.79 -3.90 -7.74
#